data_AF-Q93P96-F1
#
_entry.id   AF-Q93P96-F1
#
_cell.length_a   1.000
_cell.length_b   1.000
_cell.length_c   1.000
_cell.angle_alpha   90.00
_cell.angle_beta   90.00
_cell.angle_gamma   90.00
#
_symmetry.space_group_name_H-M   'P 1'
#
loop_
_entity.id
_entity.type
_entity.pdbx_description
1 polymer ?
#
loop_
_entity_poly.entity_id
_entity_poly.type
_entity_poly.pdbx_seq_one_letter_code
_entity_poly.pdbx_strand_id
1 'polypeptide(L)'
;MYVSFNAVHAPMHATEEDLAQIKGLTGKRKTLAAMTLAMNRACGQILDKLKEHGLEENTLVVFSNDNGGPVGTMASNYPLSGAKSNNLEGGIRVPCIMKLPGVIDPGSEYPHPISMLDMLPTFVSVAGGDATKIEGLDGVNLIPFISGEKPSPPHEVLFWKKETRGFVRQGDWKMLRFPDRPAELYNIAEDETESNNLAHQHADKVRDMFKVLWKWESELERPLFMLKRVYEVNALERMDEHRDPVVDE
;
A
#
# COMPACT_ATOMS: atom_id res chain seq x y z
N MET A 1 0.21 -10.75 -17.40
CA MET A 1 1.06 -9.63 -17.87
C MET A 1 1.41 -8.78 -16.66
N TYR A 2 2.66 -8.40 -16.47
CA TYR A 2 3.07 -7.48 -15.40
C TYR A 2 3.55 -6.18 -16.04
N VAL A 3 2.86 -5.08 -15.76
CA VAL A 3 3.17 -3.76 -16.30
C VAL A 3 3.59 -2.87 -15.15
N SER A 4 4.90 -2.71 -14.97
CA SER A 4 5.49 -1.91 -13.90
C SER A 4 5.89 -0.54 -14.42
N PHE A 5 4.93 0.37 -14.51
CA PHE A 5 5.23 1.76 -14.87
C PHE A 5 6.23 2.36 -13.88
N ASN A 6 7.17 3.15 -14.38
CA ASN A 6 7.98 4.02 -13.52
C ASN A 6 7.22 5.30 -13.15
N ALA A 7 6.20 5.68 -13.92
CA ALA A 7 5.30 6.76 -13.55
C ALA A 7 4.61 6.41 -12.22
N VAL A 8 4.50 7.31 -11.25
CA VAL A 8 4.82 8.75 -11.30
C VAL A 8 6.11 9.12 -10.54
N HIS A 9 7.08 8.21 -10.51
CA HIS A 9 8.36 8.40 -9.83
C HIS A 9 9.22 9.49 -10.49
N ALA A 10 10.10 10.10 -9.71
CA ALA A 10 11.15 11.00 -10.23
C ALA A 10 12.10 10.28 -11.22
N PRO A 11 12.74 10.99 -12.17
CA PRO A 11 12.65 12.42 -12.42
C PRO A 11 11.28 12.85 -12.97
N MET A 12 10.87 14.08 -12.64
CA MET A 12 9.55 14.61 -12.98
C MET A 12 9.53 15.10 -14.43
N HIS A 13 9.21 14.22 -15.37
CA HIS A 13 9.12 14.53 -16.79
C HIS A 13 7.71 14.23 -17.32
N ALA A 14 7.13 15.20 -18.03
CA ALA A 14 5.86 15.06 -18.73
C ALA A 14 5.98 15.69 -20.13
N THR A 15 5.17 15.22 -21.07
CA THR A 15 5.12 15.81 -22.41
C THR A 15 4.47 17.20 -22.35
N GLU A 16 4.78 18.07 -23.32
CA GLU A 16 4.12 19.38 -23.43
C GLU A 16 2.61 19.23 -23.63
N GLU A 17 2.17 18.21 -24.35
CA GLU A 17 0.75 17.89 -24.58
C GLU A 17 0.04 17.55 -23.28
N ASP A 18 0.63 16.68 -22.44
CA ASP A 18 0.04 16.33 -21.14
C ASP A 18 0.03 17.53 -20.19
N LEU A 19 1.09 18.33 -20.19
CA LEU A 19 1.17 19.57 -19.39
C LEU A 19 0.12 20.60 -19.81
N ALA A 20 -0.18 20.71 -21.10
CA ALA A 20 -1.19 21.64 -21.62
C ALA A 20 -2.61 21.27 -21.17
N GLN A 21 -2.87 19.99 -20.87
CA GLN A 21 -4.16 19.52 -20.36
C GLN A 21 -4.37 19.86 -18.88
N ILE A 22 -3.30 20.05 -18.11
CA ILE A 22 -3.39 20.38 -16.69
C ILE A 22 -3.58 21.90 -16.50
N LYS A 23 -4.79 22.28 -16.07
CA LYS A 23 -5.18 23.66 -15.74
C LYS A 23 -5.19 23.87 -14.22
N GLY A 24 -4.93 25.10 -13.78
CA GLY A 24 -5.00 25.49 -12.35
C GLY A 24 -3.82 25.05 -11.48
N LEU A 25 -3.08 24.01 -11.85
CA LEU A 25 -1.89 23.55 -11.12
C LEU A 25 -0.61 24.18 -11.67
N THR A 26 0.40 24.32 -10.81
CA THR A 26 1.73 24.84 -11.18
C THR A 26 2.86 23.95 -10.63
N GLY A 27 4.10 24.24 -11.05
CA GLY A 27 5.31 23.58 -10.55
C GLY A 27 5.29 22.04 -10.65
N LYS A 28 5.91 21.38 -9.67
CA LYS A 28 5.98 19.91 -9.62
C LYS A 28 4.61 19.23 -9.57
N ARG A 29 3.61 19.87 -8.95
CA ARG A 29 2.25 19.31 -8.86
C ARG A 29 1.58 19.24 -10.22
N LYS A 30 1.79 20.25 -11.08
CA LYS A 30 1.36 20.22 -12.48
C LYS A 30 2.02 19.06 -13.24
N THR A 31 3.33 18.88 -13.06
CA THR A 31 4.07 17.78 -13.71
C THR A 31 3.60 16.42 -13.23
N LEU A 32 3.38 16.25 -11.92
CA LEU A 32 2.83 15.02 -11.34
C LEU A 32 1.49 14.67 -11.98
N ALA A 33 0.56 15.63 -12.03
CA ALA A 33 -0.76 15.44 -12.63
C ALA A 33 -0.67 15.05 -14.11
N ALA A 34 0.25 15.65 -14.87
CA ALA A 34 0.50 15.30 -16.26
C ALA A 34 1.08 13.88 -16.42
N MET A 35 2.00 13.46 -15.53
CA MET A 35 2.53 12.08 -15.50
C MET A 35 1.43 11.07 -15.16
N THR A 36 0.56 11.40 -14.19
CA THR A 36 -0.60 10.57 -13.83
C THR A 36 -1.56 10.45 -15.01
N LEU A 37 -1.84 11.54 -15.73
CA LEU A 37 -2.68 11.54 -16.93
C LEU A 37 -2.11 10.64 -18.03
N ALA A 38 -0.80 10.71 -18.27
CA ALA A 38 -0.12 9.85 -19.22
C ALA A 38 -0.20 8.36 -18.84
N MET A 39 0.02 8.04 -17.56
CA MET A 39 -0.14 6.66 -17.04
C MET A 39 -1.58 6.17 -17.20
N ASN A 40 -2.56 7.00 -16.86
CA ASN A 40 -3.98 6.68 -17.03
C ASN A 40 -4.32 6.38 -18.50
N ARG A 41 -3.82 7.20 -19.44
CA ARG A 41 -3.98 6.95 -20.89
C ARG A 41 -3.34 5.62 -21.30
N ALA A 42 -2.15 5.31 -20.81
CA ALA A 42 -1.47 4.04 -21.10
C ALA A 42 -2.23 2.82 -20.53
N CYS A 43 -2.79 2.93 -19.32
CA CYS A 43 -3.70 1.92 -18.78
C CYS A 43 -4.94 1.77 -19.67
N GLY A 44 -5.54 2.88 -20.10
CA GLY A 44 -6.69 2.89 -21.01
C GLY A 44 -6.42 2.11 -22.30
N GLN A 45 -5.25 2.28 -22.92
CA GLN A 45 -4.87 1.53 -24.13
C GLN A 45 -4.84 0.01 -23.91
N ILE A 46 -4.40 -0.45 -22.74
CA ILE A 46 -4.42 -1.87 -22.38
C ILE A 46 -5.87 -2.36 -22.24
N LEU A 47 -6.69 -1.62 -21.49
CA LEU A 47 -8.09 -1.98 -21.26
C LEU A 47 -8.90 -1.99 -22.56
N ASP A 48 -8.70 -1.00 -23.42
CA ASP A 48 -9.34 -0.90 -24.73
C ASP A 48 -8.97 -2.10 -25.61
N LYS A 49 -7.71 -2.55 -25.57
CA LYS A 49 -7.27 -3.74 -26.31
C LYS A 49 -7.85 -5.03 -25.76
N LEU A 50 -7.99 -5.17 -24.43
CA LEU A 50 -8.71 -6.32 -23.85
C LEU A 50 -10.15 -6.38 -24.37
N LYS A 51 -10.83 -5.22 -24.43
CA LYS A 51 -12.20 -5.12 -24.95
C LYS A 51 -12.28 -5.39 -26.45
N GLU A 52 -11.43 -4.77 -27.26
CA GLU A 52 -11.36 -4.96 -28.72
C GLU A 52 -11.20 -6.44 -29.11
N HIS A 53 -10.43 -7.19 -28.31
CA HIS A 53 -10.18 -8.61 -28.55
C HIS A 53 -11.16 -9.55 -27.82
N GLY A 54 -12.20 -9.03 -27.15
CA GLY A 54 -13.19 -9.83 -26.44
C GLY A 54 -12.64 -10.61 -25.24
N LEU A 55 -11.55 -10.12 -24.63
CA LEU A 55 -10.86 -10.76 -23.50
C LEU A 55 -11.29 -10.19 -22.13
N GLU A 56 -12.03 -9.09 -22.12
CA GLU A 56 -12.38 -8.34 -20.91
C GLU A 56 -13.11 -9.20 -19.85
N GLU A 57 -14.09 -10.00 -20.28
CA GLU A 57 -14.91 -10.82 -19.37
C GLU A 57 -14.14 -11.93 -18.64
N ASN A 58 -12.98 -12.34 -19.17
CA ASN A 58 -12.16 -13.42 -18.60
C ASN A 58 -10.74 -12.94 -18.26
N THR A 59 -10.59 -11.66 -17.93
CA THR A 59 -9.30 -11.09 -17.52
C THR A 59 -9.42 -10.46 -16.13
N LEU A 60 -8.65 -10.97 -15.17
CA LEU A 60 -8.43 -10.26 -13.92
C LEU A 60 -7.47 -9.10 -14.16
N VAL A 61 -7.96 -7.87 -13.95
CA VAL A 61 -7.14 -6.66 -13.93
C VAL A 61 -6.94 -6.23 -12.48
N VAL A 62 -5.70 -6.01 -12.09
CA VAL A 62 -5.34 -5.40 -10.81
C VAL A 62 -4.53 -4.15 -11.07
N PHE A 63 -4.97 -3.02 -10.51
CA PHE A 63 -4.19 -1.78 -10.45
C PHE A 63 -3.83 -1.50 -9.00
N SER A 64 -2.54 -1.26 -8.73
CA SER A 64 -2.05 -0.93 -7.40
C SER A 64 -0.81 -0.04 -7.49
N ASN A 65 -0.26 0.37 -6.35
CA ASN A 65 0.99 1.11 -6.25
C ASN A 65 2.04 0.35 -5.40
N ASP A 66 3.32 0.61 -5.63
CA ASP A 66 4.43 -0.11 -4.97
C ASP A 66 4.70 0.36 -3.53
N ASN A 67 4.33 1.60 -3.20
CA ASN A 67 4.41 2.20 -1.86
C ASN A 67 3.59 3.48 -1.79
N GLY A 68 3.54 4.10 -0.61
CA GLY A 68 3.00 5.46 -0.45
C GLY A 68 3.71 6.50 -1.31
N GLY A 69 3.01 7.59 -1.64
CA GLY A 69 3.54 8.70 -2.44
C GLY A 69 4.78 9.34 -1.80
N PRO A 70 5.85 9.61 -2.57
CA PRO A 70 7.01 10.32 -2.06
C PRO A 70 6.79 11.85 -2.04
N VAL A 71 7.20 12.48 -0.94
CA VAL A 71 7.14 13.95 -0.76
C VAL A 71 7.81 14.71 -1.91
N GLY A 72 8.97 14.23 -2.39
CA GLY A 72 9.78 14.96 -3.37
C GLY A 72 9.11 15.21 -4.73
N THR A 73 8.06 14.44 -5.06
CA THR A 73 7.26 14.56 -6.30
C THR A 73 5.98 15.37 -6.09
N MET A 74 5.76 15.95 -4.91
CA MET A 74 4.48 16.55 -4.50
C MET A 74 3.31 15.57 -4.59
N ALA A 75 3.54 14.27 -4.37
CA ALA A 75 2.45 13.29 -4.25
C ALA A 75 1.68 13.53 -2.94
N SER A 76 0.36 13.37 -2.99
CA SER A 76 -0.49 13.46 -1.80
C SER A 76 -0.89 12.07 -1.34
N ASN A 77 -0.77 11.82 -0.04
CA ASN A 77 -1.31 10.62 0.61
C ASN A 77 -2.55 10.94 1.44
N TYR A 78 -3.08 12.18 1.38
CA TYR A 78 -4.24 12.61 2.15
C TYR A 78 -5.41 11.61 1.99
N PRO A 79 -6.12 11.23 3.08
CA PRO A 79 -6.01 11.76 4.45
C PRO A 79 -4.92 11.11 5.31
N LEU A 80 -4.08 10.24 4.75
CA LEU A 80 -3.15 9.42 5.52
C LEU A 80 -1.88 10.18 5.89
N SER A 81 -1.34 9.86 7.07
CA SER A 81 -0.08 10.40 7.56
C SER A 81 1.13 9.71 6.98
N GLY A 82 2.22 10.44 6.84
CA GLY A 82 3.48 9.92 6.32
C GLY A 82 3.51 9.75 4.79
N ALA A 83 4.53 9.01 4.34
CA ALA A 83 4.94 8.99 2.96
C ALA A 83 5.89 7.81 2.67
N LYS A 84 6.31 7.69 1.41
CA LYS A 84 7.32 6.70 0.98
C LYS A 84 8.45 6.55 2.00
N SER A 85 8.75 5.29 2.32
CA SER A 85 9.84 4.80 3.20
C SER A 85 9.61 4.89 4.72
N ASN A 86 8.44 5.35 5.18
CA ASN A 86 8.01 5.22 6.58
C ASN A 86 6.82 4.27 6.74
N ASN A 87 6.48 3.97 7.99
CA ASN A 87 5.53 2.91 8.37
C ASN A 87 4.14 3.45 8.76
N LEU A 88 3.93 4.76 8.65
CA LEU A 88 2.60 5.37 8.78
C LEU A 88 1.74 4.94 7.58
N GLU A 89 0.41 5.02 7.69
CA GLU A 89 -0.54 4.55 6.67
C GLU A 89 -0.22 5.12 5.28
N GLY A 90 0.15 6.39 5.18
CA GLY A 90 0.52 7.05 3.92
C GLY A 90 1.82 6.55 3.29
N GLY A 91 2.60 5.71 3.99
CA GLY A 91 3.77 5.02 3.44
C GLY A 91 3.49 3.60 2.92
N ILE A 92 2.40 2.97 3.37
CA ILE A 92 2.14 1.53 3.19
C ILE A 92 0.76 1.19 2.59
N ARG A 93 -0.25 2.03 2.79
CA ARG A 93 -1.61 1.85 2.29
C ARG A 93 -1.67 2.53 0.93
N VAL A 94 -2.01 1.73 -0.08
CA VAL A 94 -1.97 2.13 -1.48
C VAL A 94 -3.34 1.98 -2.13
N PRO A 95 -3.67 2.76 -3.17
CA PRO A 95 -4.81 2.47 -4.01
C PRO A 95 -4.71 1.04 -4.55
N CYS A 96 -5.80 0.27 -4.49
CA CYS A 96 -5.88 -1.06 -5.08
C CYS A 96 -7.26 -1.24 -5.69
N ILE A 97 -7.32 -1.55 -6.98
CA ILE A 97 -8.56 -1.80 -7.72
C ILE A 97 -8.42 -3.16 -8.40
N MET A 98 -9.43 -4.01 -8.24
CA MET A 98 -9.53 -5.31 -8.91
C MET A 98 -10.79 -5.37 -9.77
N LYS A 99 -10.66 -5.90 -10.97
CA LYS A 99 -11.79 -6.13 -11.88
C LYS A 99 -11.70 -7.54 -12.45
N LEU A 100 -12.75 -8.32 -12.22
CA LEU A 100 -12.97 -9.62 -12.85
C LEU A 100 -14.48 -9.81 -13.05
N PRO A 101 -15.00 -9.56 -14.26
CA PRO A 101 -16.43 -9.66 -14.53
C PRO A 101 -16.99 -11.05 -14.17
N GLY A 102 -18.21 -11.06 -13.64
CA GLY A 102 -18.89 -12.29 -13.18
C GLY A 102 -18.37 -12.89 -11.87
N VAL A 103 -17.30 -12.34 -11.29
CA VAL A 103 -16.74 -12.78 -10.00
C VAL A 103 -16.72 -11.66 -8.96
N ILE A 104 -16.35 -10.44 -9.37
CA ILE A 104 -16.30 -9.26 -8.51
C ILE A 104 -17.44 -8.32 -8.93
N ASP A 105 -18.26 -7.91 -7.96
CA ASP A 105 -19.38 -7.01 -8.19
C ASP A 105 -18.89 -5.61 -8.65
N PRO A 106 -19.38 -5.08 -9.79
CA PRO A 106 -18.97 -3.76 -10.25
C PRO A 106 -19.32 -2.67 -9.25
N GLY A 107 -18.33 -1.82 -8.93
CA GLY A 107 -18.51 -0.70 -8.00
C GLY A 107 -18.59 -1.09 -6.52
N SER A 108 -18.34 -2.35 -6.18
CA SER A 108 -18.23 -2.77 -4.77
C SER A 108 -16.95 -2.25 -4.11
N GLU A 109 -17.01 -2.06 -2.79
CA GLU A 109 -15.86 -1.77 -1.95
C GLU A 109 -15.60 -2.93 -0.99
N TYR A 110 -14.33 -3.28 -0.78
CA TYR A 110 -13.91 -4.29 0.19
C TYR A 110 -13.19 -3.62 1.37
N PRO A 111 -13.77 -3.60 2.59
CA PRO A 111 -13.30 -2.76 3.68
C PRO A 111 -12.15 -3.37 4.50
N HIS A 112 -11.86 -4.66 4.32
CA HIS A 112 -10.87 -5.35 5.15
C HIS A 112 -9.45 -5.27 4.56
N PRO A 113 -8.40 -5.26 5.41
CA PRO A 113 -7.03 -5.22 4.95
C PRO A 113 -6.67 -6.41 4.05
N ILE A 114 -6.06 -6.11 2.90
CA ILE A 114 -5.42 -7.06 2.01
C ILE A 114 -3.93 -6.71 1.86
N SER A 115 -3.14 -7.63 1.33
CA SER A 115 -1.70 -7.49 1.11
C SER A 115 -1.35 -7.70 -0.36
N MET A 116 -0.27 -7.07 -0.83
CA MET A 116 0.31 -7.41 -2.13
C MET A 116 0.84 -8.86 -2.17
N LEU A 117 1.10 -9.47 -1.01
CA LEU A 117 1.45 -10.89 -0.90
C LEU A 117 0.32 -11.82 -1.35
N ASP A 118 -0.93 -11.33 -1.31
CA ASP A 118 -2.12 -12.09 -1.72
C ASP A 118 -2.24 -12.23 -3.23
N MET A 119 -1.51 -11.42 -4.00
CA MET A 119 -1.61 -11.39 -5.45
C MET A 119 -1.20 -12.73 -6.07
N LEU A 120 -0.09 -13.33 -5.61
CA LEU A 120 0.40 -14.61 -6.12
C LEU A 120 -0.62 -15.75 -5.94
N PRO A 121 -1.09 -16.09 -4.72
CA PRO A 121 -2.08 -17.14 -4.53
C PRO A 121 -3.40 -16.85 -5.24
N THR A 122 -3.83 -15.59 -5.30
CA THR A 122 -5.02 -15.17 -6.06
C THR A 122 -4.85 -15.45 -7.55
N PHE A 123 -3.73 -15.05 -8.16
CA PHE A 123 -3.47 -15.29 -9.58
C PHE A 123 -3.38 -16.77 -9.92
N VAL A 124 -2.76 -17.57 -9.06
CA VAL A 124 -2.71 -19.04 -9.22
C VAL A 124 -4.10 -19.63 -9.20
N SER A 125 -4.96 -19.22 -8.26
CA SER A 125 -6.34 -19.71 -8.17
C SER A 125 -7.17 -19.30 -9.39
N VAL A 126 -7.08 -18.05 -9.84
CA VAL A 126 -7.82 -17.58 -11.03
C VAL A 126 -7.34 -18.30 -12.30
N ALA A 127 -6.08 -18.69 -12.37
CA ALA A 127 -5.54 -19.49 -13.47
C ALA A 127 -5.94 -20.98 -13.41
N GLY A 128 -6.76 -21.40 -12.45
CA GLY A 128 -7.18 -22.79 -12.24
C GLY A 128 -6.14 -23.66 -11.53
N GLY A 129 -5.10 -23.05 -10.96
CA GLY A 129 -4.10 -23.73 -10.14
C GLY A 129 -4.51 -23.84 -8.66
N ASP A 130 -3.76 -24.64 -7.92
CA ASP A 130 -3.96 -24.83 -6.48
C ASP A 130 -2.83 -24.13 -5.71
N ALA A 131 -3.13 -22.94 -5.19
CA ALA A 131 -2.18 -22.13 -4.43
C ALA A 131 -1.74 -22.79 -3.11
N THR A 132 -2.53 -23.73 -2.57
CA THR A 132 -2.20 -24.42 -1.31
C THR A 132 -1.00 -25.36 -1.44
N LYS A 133 -0.60 -25.69 -2.68
CA LYS A 133 0.58 -26.50 -2.98
C LYS A 133 1.88 -25.69 -3.03
N ILE A 134 1.81 -24.36 -2.93
CA ILE A 134 2.99 -23.50 -2.91
C ILE A 134 3.40 -23.32 -1.45
N GLU A 135 4.54 -23.89 -1.08
CA GLU A 135 5.08 -23.78 0.27
C GLU A 135 5.58 -22.35 0.54
N GLY A 136 5.44 -21.89 1.78
CA GLY A 136 5.98 -20.61 2.23
C GLY A 136 5.23 -19.37 1.75
N LEU A 137 3.96 -19.50 1.33
CA LEU A 137 3.13 -18.33 1.06
C LEU A 137 2.60 -17.71 2.36
N ASP A 138 2.82 -16.41 2.52
CA ASP A 138 2.20 -15.60 3.58
C ASP A 138 0.84 -15.02 3.15
N GLY A 139 0.63 -14.85 1.84
CA GLY A 139 -0.61 -14.33 1.28
C GLY A 139 -1.70 -15.40 1.12
N VAL A 140 -2.94 -14.96 0.92
CA VAL A 140 -4.09 -15.84 0.71
C VAL A 140 -4.77 -15.57 -0.63
N ASN A 141 -5.54 -16.55 -1.13
CA ASN A 141 -6.42 -16.33 -2.27
C ASN A 141 -7.56 -15.38 -1.89
N LEU A 142 -7.64 -14.21 -2.52
CA LEU A 142 -8.63 -13.19 -2.21
C LEU A 142 -10.01 -13.49 -2.80
N ILE A 143 -10.14 -14.34 -3.83
CA ILE A 143 -11.39 -14.52 -4.58
C ILE A 143 -12.58 -14.79 -3.65
N PRO A 144 -12.54 -15.76 -2.71
CA PRO A 144 -13.68 -16.02 -1.83
C PRO A 144 -14.05 -14.84 -0.92
N PHE A 145 -13.08 -13.99 -0.58
CA PHE A 145 -13.31 -12.85 0.30
C PHE A 145 -13.96 -11.68 -0.45
N ILE A 146 -13.45 -11.35 -1.64
CA ILE A 146 -13.91 -10.21 -2.42
C ILE A 146 -15.18 -10.51 -3.24
N SER A 147 -15.50 -11.79 -3.48
CA SER A 147 -16.79 -12.22 -4.06
C SER A 147 -17.92 -12.31 -3.03
N GLY A 148 -17.62 -12.13 -1.73
CA GLY A 148 -18.59 -12.25 -0.64
C GLY A 148 -18.88 -13.68 -0.18
N GLU A 149 -18.25 -14.70 -0.75
CA GLU A 149 -18.38 -16.10 -0.30
C GLU A 149 -17.89 -16.30 1.15
N LYS A 150 -16.83 -15.56 1.54
CA LYS A 150 -16.24 -15.57 2.87
C LYS A 150 -16.22 -14.15 3.47
N PRO A 151 -17.25 -13.77 4.26
CA PRO A 151 -17.38 -12.44 4.83
C PRO A 151 -16.55 -12.27 6.11
N SER A 152 -15.24 -12.48 6.01
CA SER A 152 -14.27 -12.22 7.08
C SER A 152 -13.06 -11.45 6.54
N PRO A 153 -12.26 -10.79 7.38
CA PRO A 153 -10.94 -10.34 6.97
C PRO A 153 -10.09 -11.53 6.48
N PRO A 154 -9.22 -11.34 5.48
CA PRO A 154 -8.30 -12.39 5.02
C PRO A 154 -7.12 -12.56 5.98
N HIS A 155 -6.77 -11.49 6.70
CA HIS A 155 -5.64 -11.43 7.62
C HIS A 155 -6.10 -10.97 9.00
N GLU A 156 -5.76 -11.74 10.03
CA GLU A 156 -5.92 -11.30 11.43
C GLU A 156 -4.79 -10.35 11.84
N VAL A 157 -3.57 -10.64 11.36
CA VAL A 157 -2.34 -9.92 11.71
C VAL A 157 -1.51 -9.65 10.46
N LEU A 158 -0.99 -8.43 10.34
CA LEU A 158 -0.07 -8.02 9.28
C LEU A 158 1.18 -7.38 9.89
N PHE A 159 2.33 -7.55 9.21
CA PHE A 159 3.65 -7.14 9.72
C PHE A 159 4.45 -6.36 8.68
N TRP A 160 5.22 -5.39 9.16
CA TRP A 160 6.23 -4.70 8.37
C TRP A 160 7.50 -4.52 9.19
N LYS A 161 8.65 -4.59 8.50
CA LYS A 161 9.95 -4.40 9.12
C LYS A 161 10.94 -3.74 8.17
N LYS A 162 11.69 -2.80 8.72
CA LYS A 162 12.95 -2.31 8.15
C LYS A 162 13.90 -1.94 9.28
N GLU A 163 14.95 -2.74 9.45
CA GLU A 163 15.89 -2.61 10.58
C GLU A 163 15.13 -2.59 11.93
N THR A 164 15.31 -1.54 12.73
CA THR A 164 14.65 -1.36 14.04
C THR A 164 13.20 -0.91 13.87
N ARG A 165 12.87 -0.19 12.79
CA ARG A 165 11.48 0.17 12.54
C ARG A 165 10.69 -1.06 12.16
N GLY A 166 9.55 -1.21 12.79
CA GLY A 166 8.61 -2.28 12.48
C GLY A 166 7.26 -1.94 13.05
N PHE A 167 6.22 -2.59 12.54
CA PHE A 167 4.91 -2.50 13.15
C PHE A 167 4.16 -3.80 12.96
N VAL A 168 3.17 -3.99 13.82
CA VAL A 168 2.18 -5.05 13.70
C VAL A 168 0.80 -4.41 13.68
N ARG A 169 -0.03 -4.83 12.74
CA ARG A 169 -1.47 -4.53 12.71
C ARG A 169 -2.22 -5.79 13.10
N GLN A 170 -3.04 -5.73 14.14
CA GLN A 170 -3.91 -6.82 14.58
C GLN A 170 -5.35 -6.31 14.66
N GLY A 171 -6.16 -6.72 13.69
CA GLY A 171 -7.45 -6.07 13.42
C GLY A 171 -7.26 -4.57 13.15
N ASP A 172 -7.92 -3.74 13.94
CA ASP A 172 -7.85 -2.28 13.80
C ASP A 172 -6.69 -1.65 14.57
N TRP A 173 -6.03 -2.41 15.45
CA TRP A 173 -4.91 -1.91 16.24
C TRP A 173 -3.61 -1.97 15.46
N LYS A 174 -2.87 -0.86 15.41
CA LYS A 174 -1.54 -0.75 14.82
C LYS A 174 -0.55 -0.27 15.85
N MET A 175 0.48 -1.07 16.14
CA MET A 175 1.57 -0.69 17.05
C MET A 175 2.87 -0.50 16.26
N LEU A 176 3.41 0.72 16.30
CA LEU A 176 4.65 1.09 15.63
C LEU A 176 5.82 1.12 16.61
N ARG A 177 6.92 0.47 16.24
CA ARG A 177 8.22 0.53 16.92
C ARG A 177 9.18 1.44 16.19
N PHE A 178 9.85 2.31 16.95
CA PHE A 178 10.82 3.27 16.44
C PHE A 178 12.20 3.07 17.09
N PRO A 179 13.29 3.52 16.44
CA PRO A 179 14.63 3.51 17.04
C PRO A 179 14.90 4.69 17.98
N ASP A 180 14.17 5.80 17.85
CA ASP A 180 14.47 7.10 18.46
C ASP A 180 13.43 7.57 19.49
N ARG A 181 12.30 6.87 19.62
CA ARG A 181 11.19 7.21 20.52
C ARG A 181 10.46 5.96 21.02
N PRO A 182 9.64 6.06 22.08
CA PRO A 182 8.78 4.97 22.53
C PRO A 182 7.85 4.47 21.42
N ALA A 183 7.41 3.23 21.52
CA ALA A 183 6.41 2.71 20.60
C ALA A 183 5.08 3.46 20.73
N GLU A 184 4.38 3.58 19.61
CA GLU A 184 3.09 4.23 19.50
C GLU A 184 2.01 3.21 19.14
N LEU A 185 0.77 3.46 19.54
CA LEU A 185 -0.36 2.58 19.31
C LEU A 185 -1.56 3.39 18.80
N TYR A 186 -2.17 2.94 17.71
CA TYR A 186 -3.32 3.57 17.07
C TYR A 186 -4.45 2.58 16.84
N ASN A 187 -5.69 3.07 16.89
CA ASN A 187 -6.86 2.36 16.39
C ASN A 187 -7.21 2.92 15.01
N ILE A 188 -6.79 2.24 13.94
CA ILE A 188 -6.86 2.73 12.56
C ILE A 188 -8.30 2.83 12.04
N ALA A 189 -9.24 2.07 12.60
CA ALA A 189 -10.65 2.21 12.24
C ALA A 189 -11.27 3.53 12.72
N GLU A 190 -10.72 4.11 13.79
CA GLU A 190 -11.20 5.36 14.39
C GLU A 190 -10.27 6.56 14.07
N ASP A 191 -9.01 6.29 13.71
CA ASP A 191 -7.94 7.26 13.51
C ASP A 191 -7.00 6.81 12.37
N GLU A 192 -7.43 6.98 11.12
CA GLU A 192 -6.60 6.64 9.95
C GLU A 192 -5.46 7.63 9.69
N THR A 193 -5.48 8.77 10.40
CA THR A 193 -4.42 9.78 10.38
C THR A 193 -3.32 9.48 11.41
N GLU A 194 -3.49 8.47 12.27
CA GLU A 194 -2.52 8.10 13.30
C GLU A 194 -2.08 9.30 14.17
N SER A 195 -3.04 10.15 14.53
CA SER A 195 -2.82 11.40 15.27
C SER A 195 -3.02 11.25 16.77
N ASN A 196 -3.74 10.22 17.22
CA ASN A 196 -4.05 9.98 18.64
C ASN A 196 -3.31 8.75 19.18
N ASN A 197 -2.12 8.97 19.78
CA ASN A 197 -1.33 7.87 20.34
C ASN A 197 -1.95 7.33 21.65
N LEU A 198 -2.45 6.11 21.58
CA LEU A 198 -3.14 5.39 22.66
C LEU A 198 -2.23 4.49 23.51
N ALA A 199 -0.91 4.48 23.26
CA ALA A 199 0.02 3.56 23.92
C ALA A 199 0.01 3.66 25.45
N HIS A 200 -0.12 4.88 25.99
CA HIS A 200 -0.18 5.13 27.42
C HIS A 200 -1.48 4.64 28.08
N GLN A 201 -2.58 4.61 27.32
CA GLN A 201 -3.90 4.17 27.81
C GLN A 201 -4.04 2.64 27.74
N HIS A 202 -3.29 1.99 26.85
CA HIS A 202 -3.35 0.54 26.62
C HIS A 202 -1.97 -0.13 26.71
N ALA A 203 -1.23 0.13 27.80
CA ALA A 203 0.11 -0.40 27.99
C ALA A 203 0.19 -1.94 27.90
N ASP A 204 -0.83 -2.66 28.38
CA ASP A 204 -0.91 -4.11 28.29
C ASP A 204 -0.95 -4.59 26.82
N LYS A 205 -1.77 -3.93 26.00
CA LYS A 205 -1.88 -4.21 24.56
C LYS A 205 -0.56 -3.93 23.83
N VAL A 206 0.13 -2.84 24.18
CA VAL A 206 1.46 -2.54 23.63
C VAL A 206 2.44 -3.68 23.93
N ARG A 207 2.49 -4.16 25.19
CA ARG A 207 3.37 -5.28 25.58
C ARG A 207 3.04 -6.56 24.83
N ASP A 208 1.76 -6.87 24.64
CA ASP A 208 1.36 -8.08 23.93
C ASP A 208 1.66 -8.00 22.43
N MET A 209 1.35 -6.87 21.78
CA MET A 209 1.70 -6.65 20.36
C MET A 209 3.21 -6.65 20.14
N PHE A 210 4.01 -6.22 21.11
CA PHE A 210 5.48 -6.34 21.04
C PHE A 210 5.94 -7.79 20.97
N LYS A 211 5.32 -8.69 21.76
CA LYS A 211 5.62 -10.12 21.70
C LYS A 211 5.19 -10.74 20.37
N VAL A 212 4.03 -10.32 19.85
CA VAL A 212 3.54 -10.77 18.53
C VAL A 212 4.53 -10.35 17.44
N LEU A 213 4.95 -9.08 17.42
CA LEU A 213 5.96 -8.58 16.48
C LEU A 213 7.26 -9.35 16.60
N TRP A 214 7.81 -9.51 17.81
CA TRP A 214 9.08 -10.21 18.03
C TRP A 214 9.03 -11.68 17.62
N LYS A 215 7.91 -12.37 17.89
CA LYS A 215 7.73 -13.77 17.47
C LYS A 215 7.89 -13.91 15.96
N TRP A 216 7.20 -13.08 15.19
CA TRP A 216 7.36 -13.06 13.74
C TRP A 216 8.78 -12.65 13.32
N GLU A 217 9.39 -11.66 13.97
CA GLU A 217 10.78 -11.26 13.65
C GLU A 217 11.80 -12.37 13.86
N SER A 218 11.53 -13.32 14.76
CA SER A 218 12.41 -14.48 15.02
C SER A 218 12.41 -15.52 13.91
N GLU A 219 11.45 -15.46 13.00
CA GLU A 219 11.32 -16.34 11.82
C GLU A 219 12.06 -15.77 10.61
N LEU A 220 12.50 -14.51 10.66
CA LEU A 220 13.11 -13.82 9.54
C LEU A 220 14.61 -14.09 9.41
N GLU A 221 15.06 -14.22 8.17
CA GLU A 221 16.49 -14.16 7.85
C GLU A 221 17.09 -12.78 8.14
N ARG A 222 18.41 -12.74 8.24
CA ARG A 222 19.15 -11.48 8.38
C ARG A 222 19.18 -10.74 7.03
N PRO A 223 19.17 -9.39 7.01
CA PRO A 223 19.27 -8.64 5.76
C PRO A 223 20.54 -9.01 4.97
N LEU A 224 20.36 -9.34 3.68
CA LEU A 224 21.47 -9.70 2.79
C LEU A 224 22.34 -8.49 2.39
N PHE A 225 21.77 -7.29 2.48
CA PHE A 225 22.47 -6.02 2.25
C PHE A 225 21.91 -4.94 3.17
N MET A 226 22.72 -3.91 3.42
CA MET A 226 22.37 -2.80 4.30
C MET A 226 22.50 -1.47 3.56
N LEU A 227 21.52 -0.59 3.77
CA LEU A 227 21.61 0.80 3.34
C LEU A 227 22.64 1.57 4.18
N LYS A 228 23.14 2.68 3.63
CA LYS A 228 23.92 3.65 4.42
C LYS A 228 23.05 4.22 5.55
N ARG A 229 23.64 4.42 6.73
CA ARG A 229 22.96 4.91 7.94
C ARG A 229 22.16 6.20 7.72
N VAL A 230 22.66 7.10 6.86
CA VAL A 230 21.99 8.37 6.51
C VAL A 230 20.55 8.19 6.02
N TYR A 231 20.24 7.08 5.32
CA TYR A 231 18.90 6.86 4.80
C TYR A 231 17.86 6.57 5.89
N GLU A 232 18.29 6.08 7.05
CA GLU A 232 17.40 5.88 8.18
C GLU A 232 17.07 7.20 8.88
N VAL A 233 18.05 8.11 8.97
CA VAL A 233 17.84 9.49 9.45
C VAL A 233 16.86 10.22 8.55
N ASN A 234 17.11 10.24 7.24
CA ASN A 234 16.24 10.91 6.27
C ASN A 234 14.80 10.37 6.25
N ALA A 235 14.62 9.09 6.60
CA ALA A 235 13.29 8.48 6.64
C ALA A 235 12.50 8.90 7.88
N LEU A 236 13.17 9.07 9.03
CA LEU A 236 12.56 9.56 10.26
C LEU A 236 12.27 11.06 10.19
N GLU A 237 13.22 11.86 9.69
CA GLU A 237 13.01 13.30 9.47
C GLU A 237 11.80 13.54 8.57
N ARG A 238 11.70 12.83 7.43
CA ARG A 238 10.54 12.93 6.55
C ARG A 238 9.24 12.50 7.23
N MET A 239 9.29 11.47 8.07
CA MET A 239 8.11 11.00 8.80
C MET A 239 7.62 12.07 9.77
N ASP A 240 8.52 12.77 10.44
CA ASP A 240 8.18 13.86 11.36
C ASP A 240 7.67 15.10 10.61
N GLU A 241 8.31 15.47 9.49
CA GLU A 241 7.87 16.57 8.63
C GLU A 241 6.47 16.36 8.03
N HIS A 242 6.04 15.11 7.87
CA HIS A 242 4.77 14.73 7.26
C HIS A 242 3.93 13.88 8.24
N ARG A 243 4.05 14.18 9.54
CA ARG A 243 3.38 13.42 10.59
C ARG A 243 1.88 13.65 10.60
N ASP A 244 1.49 14.89 10.31
CA ASP A 244 0.11 15.31 10.22
C ASP A 244 -0.31 15.38 8.74
N PRO A 245 -1.47 14.85 8.37
CA PRO A 245 -1.93 14.88 6.99
C PRO A 245 -2.39 16.30 6.65
N VAL A 246 -1.89 16.82 5.54
CA VAL A 246 -2.24 18.15 5.04
C VAL A 246 -2.99 17.98 3.73
N VAL A 247 -4.11 18.68 3.57
CA VAL A 247 -4.78 18.81 2.27
C VAL A 247 -3.90 19.68 1.39
N ASP A 248 -3.50 19.17 0.23
CA ASP A 248 -2.78 19.99 -0.75
C ASP A 248 -3.64 21.22 -1.14
N GLU A 249 -3.12 22.43 -0.92
CA GLU A 249 -3.71 23.69 -1.40
C GLU A 249 -3.61 23.87 -2.92
#